data_AF-A0A0S8DRZ1-F1
#
_entry.id   AF-A0A0S8DRZ1-F1
#
_cell.length_a   1.000
_cell.length_b   1.000
_cell.length_c   1.000
_cell.angle_alpha   90.00
_cell.angle_beta   90.00
_cell.angle_gamma   90.00
#
_symmetry.space_group_name_H-M   'P 1'
#
loop_
_entity.id
_entity.type
_entity.pdbx_description
1 polymer ?
#
loop_
_entity_poly.entity_id
_entity_poly.type
_entity_poly.pdbx_seq_one_letter_code
_entity_poly.pdbx_strand_id
1 'polypeptide(L)'
;YVRSYHGEHYEDIGHAERFIGAGIGFEEVQLRNLTYFAYLETVEEAAADLDVGVKIFSKLNVSHGLPIPVVVRYDYHGQVPGARERAIEHCHRVANALGSRYANLAERGLLHTLLAVRDCNAGGRIEILGSSLNAHATLEAH
;
A
#
# COMPACT_ATOMS: atom_id res chain seq x y z
N TYR A 1 -23.08 14.10 -5.64
CA TYR A 1 -22.53 13.43 -4.44
C TYR A 1 -22.09 14.44 -3.40
N VAL A 2 -21.02 15.21 -3.61
CA VAL A 2 -20.49 16.17 -2.60
C VAL A 2 -21.55 17.14 -2.09
N ARG A 3 -22.27 17.83 -3.00
CA ARG A 3 -23.38 18.72 -2.59
C ARG A 3 -24.55 17.99 -1.94
N SER A 4 -24.73 16.71 -2.27
CA SER A 4 -25.84 15.88 -1.81
C SER A 4 -25.62 15.33 -0.38
N TYR A 5 -24.36 15.10 0.00
CA TYR A 5 -23.97 14.49 1.29
C TYR A 5 -23.17 15.43 2.20
N HIS A 6 -22.55 16.48 1.66
CA HIS A 6 -21.67 17.40 2.37
C HIS A 6 -22.05 18.89 2.15
N GLY A 7 -23.21 19.17 1.55
CA GLY A 7 -23.73 20.55 1.39
C GLY A 7 -23.08 21.33 0.24
N GLU A 8 -21.87 21.86 0.44
CA GLU A 8 -21.14 22.65 -0.57
C GLU A 8 -19.72 22.14 -0.83
N HIS A 9 -18.98 21.75 0.21
CA HIS A 9 -17.64 21.14 0.13
C HIS A 9 -17.46 20.07 1.22
N TYR A 10 -16.44 19.23 1.11
CA TYR A 10 -16.08 18.29 2.18
C TYR A 10 -15.64 19.04 3.44
N GLU A 11 -16.01 18.54 4.62
CA GLU A 11 -15.62 19.12 5.92
C GLU A 11 -14.11 18.96 6.16
N ASP A 12 -13.53 17.86 5.67
CA ASP A 12 -12.09 17.61 5.64
C ASP A 12 -11.45 18.20 4.37
N ILE A 13 -10.62 19.22 4.56
CA ILE A 13 -9.87 19.93 3.50
C ILE A 13 -8.44 19.36 3.33
N GLY A 14 -8.04 18.41 4.19
CA GLY A 14 -6.68 17.85 4.25
C GLY A 14 -6.56 16.36 3.89
N HIS A 15 -5.36 15.83 4.12
CA HIS A 15 -5.02 14.41 3.98
C HIS A 15 -5.75 13.57 5.05
N ALA A 16 -6.40 12.49 4.65
CA ALA A 16 -7.05 11.53 5.53
C ALA A 16 -6.91 10.07 5.03
N GLU A 17 -5.88 9.83 4.21
CA GLU A 17 -5.54 8.54 3.63
C GLU A 17 -5.33 7.48 4.72
N ARG A 18 -5.78 6.26 4.44
CA ARG A 18 -5.72 5.13 5.39
C ARG A 18 -4.52 4.23 5.17
N PHE A 19 -3.98 4.19 3.96
CA PHE A 19 -2.74 3.46 3.65
C PHE A 19 -2.02 4.04 2.43
N ILE A 20 -0.76 3.67 2.27
CA ILE A 20 0.06 3.95 1.08
C ILE A 20 -0.07 2.76 0.12
N GLY A 21 -0.48 3.02 -1.12
CA GLY A 21 -0.43 2.05 -2.20
C GLY A 21 0.87 2.18 -2.99
N ALA A 22 1.60 1.07 -3.14
CA ALA A 22 2.89 0.98 -3.83
C ALA A 22 2.79 -0.04 -4.97
N GLY A 23 3.09 0.37 -6.21
CA GLY A 23 3.09 -0.52 -7.39
C GLY A 23 2.37 0.09 -8.59
N ILE A 24 1.63 -0.71 -9.36
CA ILE A 24 1.09 -0.30 -10.68
C ILE A 24 -0.35 0.25 -10.68
N GLY A 25 -1.03 0.32 -9.54
CA GLY A 25 -2.36 0.92 -9.41
C GLY A 25 -3.32 0.05 -8.62
N PHE A 26 -4.30 0.67 -7.96
CA PHE A 26 -5.49 -0.02 -7.45
C PHE A 26 -6.70 0.46 -8.26
N GLU A 27 -6.98 -0.16 -9.40
CA GLU A 27 -8.15 0.20 -10.23
C GLU A 27 -9.47 0.06 -9.46
N GLU A 28 -9.55 -0.86 -8.50
CA GLU A 28 -10.75 -1.13 -7.72
C GLU A 28 -10.99 -0.16 -6.55
N VAL A 29 -9.97 0.57 -6.11
CA VAL A 29 -9.98 1.33 -4.84
C VAL A 29 -9.49 2.76 -5.07
N GLN A 30 -10.16 3.47 -5.97
CA GLN A 30 -9.95 4.90 -6.22
C GLN A 30 -10.98 5.75 -5.46
N LEU A 31 -10.99 5.64 -4.12
CA LEU A 31 -11.83 6.49 -3.26
C LEU A 31 -11.01 7.66 -2.72
N ARG A 32 -11.60 8.86 -2.76
CA ARG A 32 -11.00 10.07 -2.20
C ARG A 32 -10.67 9.84 -0.71
N ASN A 33 -9.44 10.15 -0.31
CA ASN A 33 -8.90 9.99 1.05
C ASN A 33 -8.81 8.54 1.57
N LEU A 34 -8.82 7.53 0.69
CA LEU A 34 -8.56 6.15 1.12
C LEU A 34 -7.09 5.76 0.98
N THR A 35 -6.45 6.15 -0.12
CA THR A 35 -5.11 5.67 -0.50
C THR A 35 -4.23 6.82 -0.96
N TYR A 36 -3.02 6.95 -0.41
CA TYR A 36 -1.95 7.72 -1.05
C TYR A 36 -1.26 6.80 -2.05
N PHE A 37 -1.34 7.10 -3.33
CA PHE A 37 -0.84 6.20 -4.37
C PHE A 37 0.49 6.69 -4.92
N ALA A 38 1.53 5.86 -4.81
CA ALA A 38 2.82 6.07 -5.45
C ALA A 38 2.99 5.01 -6.55
N TYR A 39 3.04 5.45 -7.81
CA TYR A 39 3.27 4.57 -8.94
C TYR A 39 4.75 4.17 -8.97
N LEU A 40 5.06 2.88 -8.89
CA LEU A 40 6.43 2.40 -8.82
C LEU A 40 6.66 1.28 -9.85
N GLU A 41 7.64 1.47 -10.72
CA GLU A 41 8.29 0.36 -11.44
C GLU A 41 9.59 -0.07 -10.73
N THR A 42 10.22 0.84 -9.98
CA THR A 42 11.25 0.55 -8.97
C THR A 42 11.09 1.49 -7.78
N VAL A 43 11.63 1.13 -6.61
CA VAL A 43 11.56 2.01 -5.42
C VAL A 43 12.47 3.22 -5.57
N GLU A 44 13.57 3.06 -6.27
CA GLU A 44 14.56 4.11 -6.55
C GLU A 44 13.96 5.23 -7.40
N GLU A 45 13.16 4.89 -8.41
CA GLU A 45 12.53 5.86 -9.31
C GLU A 45 11.37 6.63 -8.64
N ALA A 46 10.72 6.03 -7.66
CA ALA A 46 9.55 6.61 -6.98
C ALA A 46 9.80 6.91 -5.50
N ALA A 47 11.06 6.99 -5.11
CA ALA A 47 11.51 7.32 -3.75
C ALA A 47 10.97 8.68 -3.27
N ALA A 48 10.90 9.67 -4.17
CA ALA A 48 10.40 11.00 -3.83
C ALA A 48 8.90 10.97 -3.48
N ASP A 49 8.09 10.21 -4.21
CA ASP A 49 6.66 10.06 -3.94
C ASP A 49 6.42 9.29 -2.63
N LEU A 50 7.18 8.21 -2.41
CA LEU A 50 7.12 7.46 -1.16
C LEU A 50 7.51 8.32 0.05
N ASP A 51 8.51 9.18 -0.06
CA ASP A 51 8.91 10.09 1.03
C ASP A 51 7.80 11.09 1.37
N VAL A 52 7.07 11.58 0.37
CA VAL A 52 5.89 12.44 0.58
C VAL A 52 4.81 11.67 1.31
N GLY A 53 4.49 10.44 0.88
CA GLY A 53 3.55 9.57 1.57
C GLY A 53 3.94 9.33 3.03
N VAL A 54 5.19 8.93 3.28
CA VAL A 54 5.71 8.73 4.64
C VAL A 54 5.64 10.00 5.48
N LYS A 55 5.88 11.18 4.90
CA LYS A 55 5.77 12.47 5.62
C LYS A 55 4.33 12.79 6.00
N ILE A 56 3.36 12.51 5.13
CA ILE A 56 1.93 12.65 5.41
C ILE A 56 1.54 11.73 6.57
N PHE A 57 1.86 10.44 6.45
CA PHE A 57 1.53 9.44 7.46
C PHE A 57 2.31 9.59 8.77
N SER A 58 3.46 10.26 8.75
CA SER A 58 4.17 10.63 9.97
C SER A 58 3.35 11.59 10.84
N LYS A 59 2.55 12.47 10.20
CA LYS A 59 1.65 13.39 10.90
C LYS A 59 0.29 12.78 11.21
N LEU A 60 -0.23 11.91 10.34
CA LEU A 60 -1.54 11.27 10.53
C LEU A 60 -1.51 10.08 11.50
N ASN A 61 -0.44 9.29 11.48
CA ASN A 61 -0.35 8.03 12.20
C ASN A 61 0.75 8.07 13.27
N VAL A 62 2.00 8.31 12.86
CA VAL A 62 3.16 8.12 13.76
C VAL A 62 3.13 9.09 14.95
N SER A 63 2.72 10.34 14.74
CA SER A 63 2.50 11.34 15.79
C SER A 63 1.51 10.89 16.88
N HIS A 64 0.62 9.96 16.55
CA HIS A 64 -0.39 9.37 17.43
C HIS A 64 -0.04 7.93 17.85
N GLY A 65 1.17 7.47 17.57
CA GLY A 65 1.63 6.11 17.92
C GLY A 65 1.08 5.00 17.02
N LEU A 66 0.48 5.34 15.88
CA LEU A 66 -0.03 4.38 14.91
C LEU A 66 1.00 4.09 13.81
N PRO A 67 1.08 2.85 13.29
CA PRO A 67 2.00 2.51 12.20
C PRO A 67 1.52 3.07 10.86
N ILE A 68 2.43 3.14 9.91
CA ILE A 68 2.19 3.47 8.50
C ILE A 68 1.93 2.16 7.74
N PRO A 69 0.69 1.89 7.29
CA PRO A 69 0.40 0.74 6.47
C PRO A 69 0.73 1.02 5.00
N VAL A 70 1.48 0.10 4.38
CA VAL A 70 1.87 0.13 2.98
C VAL A 70 1.38 -1.15 2.31
N VAL A 71 0.64 -1.03 1.22
CA VAL A 71 0.21 -2.19 0.41
C VAL A 71 1.03 -2.18 -0.87
N VAL A 72 1.84 -3.22 -1.06
CA VAL A 72 2.63 -3.45 -2.26
C VAL A 72 1.87 -4.42 -3.15
N ARG A 73 1.40 -3.96 -4.32
CA ARG A 73 0.63 -4.78 -5.24
C ARG A 73 1.12 -4.67 -6.69
N TYR A 74 1.30 -5.81 -7.32
CA TYR A 74 1.53 -5.91 -8.76
C TYR A 74 0.51 -6.80 -9.43
N ASP A 75 -0.03 -6.32 -10.55
CA ASP A 75 -0.92 -7.10 -11.39
C ASP A 75 -0.10 -7.83 -12.46
N TYR A 76 -0.56 -9.01 -12.87
CA TYR A 76 0.04 -9.81 -13.91
C TYR A 76 -1.04 -10.41 -14.81
N HIS A 77 -0.62 -10.90 -15.98
CA HIS A 77 -1.50 -11.58 -16.93
C HIS A 77 -1.21 -13.07 -16.86
N GLY A 78 -2.12 -13.87 -16.29
CA GLY A 78 -1.94 -15.31 -16.09
C GLY A 78 -1.73 -16.12 -17.39
N GLN A 79 -2.09 -15.55 -18.53
CA GLN A 79 -1.85 -16.16 -19.86
C GLN A 79 -0.38 -16.08 -20.31
N VAL A 80 0.43 -15.23 -19.67
CA VAL A 80 1.85 -15.05 -20.00
C VAL A 80 2.70 -15.95 -19.10
N PRO A 81 3.45 -16.92 -19.65
CA PRO A 81 4.32 -17.79 -18.85
C PRO A 81 5.31 -17.01 -17.97
N GLY A 82 5.38 -17.40 -16.69
CA GLY A 82 6.26 -16.79 -15.69
C GLY A 82 5.83 -15.39 -15.22
N ALA A 83 4.69 -14.86 -15.66
CA ALA A 83 4.28 -13.50 -15.29
C ALA A 83 3.93 -13.37 -13.81
N ARG A 84 3.33 -14.42 -13.23
CA ARG A 84 3.03 -14.48 -11.80
C ARG A 84 4.32 -14.43 -10.98
N GLU A 85 5.29 -15.25 -11.31
CA GLU A 85 6.57 -15.35 -10.60
C GLU A 85 7.32 -14.01 -10.65
N ARG A 86 7.36 -13.37 -11.83
CA ARG A 86 7.95 -12.03 -11.97
C ARG A 86 7.24 -10.97 -11.11
N ALA A 87 5.91 -11.01 -11.02
CA ALA A 87 5.17 -10.09 -10.16
C ALA A 87 5.44 -10.31 -8.67
N ILE A 88 5.54 -11.57 -8.24
CA ILE A 88 5.91 -11.93 -6.87
C ILE A 88 7.33 -11.44 -6.53
N GLU A 89 8.29 -11.71 -7.39
CA GLU A 89 9.67 -11.22 -7.25
C GLU A 89 9.72 -9.69 -7.15
N HIS A 90 8.89 -9.01 -7.94
CA HIS A 90 8.77 -7.56 -7.90
C HIS A 90 8.24 -7.06 -6.55
N CYS A 91 7.14 -7.64 -6.05
CA CYS A 91 6.60 -7.32 -4.72
C CYS A 91 7.66 -7.45 -3.63
N HIS A 92 8.42 -8.55 -3.63
CA HIS A 92 9.49 -8.75 -2.64
C HIS A 92 10.63 -7.75 -2.76
N ARG A 93 11.05 -7.42 -3.99
CA ARG A 93 12.09 -6.41 -4.23
C ARG A 93 11.69 -5.05 -3.67
N VAL A 94 10.46 -4.61 -3.95
CA VAL A 94 9.91 -3.35 -3.45
C VAL A 94 9.78 -3.37 -1.92
N ALA A 95 9.24 -4.45 -1.35
CA ALA A 95 9.13 -4.58 0.11
C ALA A 95 10.49 -4.51 0.81
N ASN A 96 11.52 -5.17 0.27
CA ASN A 96 12.88 -5.13 0.80
C ASN A 96 13.50 -3.73 0.70
N ALA A 97 13.30 -3.05 -0.43
CA ALA A 97 13.78 -1.68 -0.63
C ALA A 97 13.06 -0.68 0.31
N LEU A 98 11.75 -0.82 0.51
CA LEU A 98 10.99 -0.06 1.51
C LEU A 98 11.53 -0.29 2.93
N GLY A 99 11.73 -1.56 3.30
CA GLY A 99 12.27 -1.93 4.61
C GLY A 99 13.67 -1.36 4.84
N SER A 100 14.51 -1.33 3.80
CA SER A 100 15.87 -0.77 3.88
C SER A 100 15.86 0.76 3.95
N ARG A 101 15.06 1.42 3.10
CA ARG A 101 14.96 2.88 3.04
C ARG A 101 14.40 3.47 4.32
N TYR A 102 13.39 2.82 4.89
CA TYR A 102 12.67 3.27 6.09
C TYR A 102 12.99 2.39 7.31
N ALA A 103 14.23 1.89 7.40
CA ALA A 103 14.67 0.97 8.45
C ALA A 103 14.29 1.43 9.86
N ASN A 104 14.48 2.73 10.18
CA ASN A 104 14.11 3.25 11.49
C ASN A 104 12.62 3.07 11.82
N LEU A 105 11.73 3.28 10.85
CA LEU A 105 10.30 3.09 11.04
C LEU A 105 9.95 1.61 11.13
N ALA A 106 10.55 0.78 10.28
CA ALA A 106 10.32 -0.67 10.27
C ALA A 106 10.78 -1.34 11.57
N GLU A 107 12.00 -1.04 12.04
CA GLU A 107 12.57 -1.57 13.29
C GLU A 107 11.76 -1.17 14.53
N ARG A 108 11.12 0.00 14.49
CA ARG A 108 10.23 0.48 15.56
C ARG A 108 8.81 -0.07 15.47
N GLY A 109 8.50 -0.91 14.47
CA GLY A 109 7.15 -1.40 14.22
C GLY A 109 6.17 -0.31 13.77
N LEU A 110 6.68 0.78 13.19
CA LEU A 110 5.89 1.93 12.73
C LEU A 110 5.70 1.95 11.22
N LEU A 111 6.23 0.98 10.49
CA LEU A 111 5.95 0.77 9.07
C LEU A 111 5.65 -0.71 8.85
N HIS A 112 4.52 -0.99 8.21
CA HIS A 112 4.11 -2.34 7.89
C HIS A 112 3.71 -2.49 6.43
N THR A 113 4.17 -3.56 5.80
CA THR A 113 3.90 -3.89 4.40
C THR A 113 2.98 -5.08 4.27
N LEU A 114 1.96 -5.01 3.42
CA LEU A 114 1.19 -6.14 2.92
C LEU A 114 1.52 -6.35 1.44
N LEU A 115 1.93 -7.56 1.06
CA LEU A 115 2.29 -7.90 -0.31
C LEU A 115 1.14 -8.67 -0.96
N ALA A 116 0.76 -8.25 -2.16
CA ALA A 116 -0.29 -8.90 -2.92
C ALA A 116 0.04 -8.92 -4.42
N VAL A 117 -0.53 -9.88 -5.14
CA VAL A 117 -0.54 -9.90 -6.61
C VAL A 117 -1.95 -10.14 -7.12
N ARG A 118 -2.23 -9.71 -8.35
CA ARG A 118 -3.55 -9.85 -8.96
C ARG A 118 -3.43 -10.37 -10.38
N ASP A 119 -4.22 -11.38 -10.72
CA ASP A 119 -4.33 -11.83 -12.11
C ASP A 119 -5.43 -11.02 -12.83
N CYS A 120 -5.03 -10.21 -13.81
CA CYS A 120 -5.94 -9.44 -14.66
C CYS A 120 -6.88 -10.34 -15.48
N ASN A 121 -6.46 -11.57 -15.79
CA ASN A 121 -7.22 -12.50 -16.62
C ASN A 121 -8.18 -13.39 -15.83
N ALA A 122 -7.95 -13.60 -14.52
CA ALA A 122 -8.76 -14.49 -13.68
C ALA A 122 -9.79 -13.73 -12.82
N GLY A 123 -10.52 -12.79 -13.43
CA GLY A 123 -11.56 -12.02 -12.75
C GLY A 123 -11.03 -11.07 -11.65
N GLY A 124 -9.74 -10.70 -11.71
CA GLY A 124 -9.14 -9.76 -10.77
C GLY A 124 -8.91 -10.33 -9.37
N ARG A 125 -8.77 -11.66 -9.23
CA ARG A 125 -8.52 -12.29 -7.93
C ARG A 125 -7.20 -11.78 -7.34
N ILE A 126 -7.28 -11.27 -6.12
CA ILE A 126 -6.12 -10.85 -5.33
C ILE A 126 -5.58 -12.06 -4.55
N GLU A 127 -4.28 -12.29 -4.67
CA GLU A 127 -3.51 -13.26 -3.89
C GLU A 127 -2.63 -12.50 -2.90
N ILE A 128 -2.75 -12.82 -1.61
CA ILE A 128 -1.88 -12.26 -0.57
C ILE A 128 -0.63 -13.13 -0.44
N LEU A 129 0.53 -12.52 -0.60
CA LEU A 129 1.82 -13.20 -0.54
C LEU A 129 2.41 -13.21 0.87
N GLY A 130 2.14 -12.17 1.65
CA GLY A 130 2.65 -12.04 3.01
C GLY A 130 2.49 -10.64 3.59
N SER A 131 2.85 -10.50 4.85
CA SER A 131 2.84 -9.24 5.58
C SER A 131 4.05 -9.14 6.51
N SER A 132 4.51 -7.93 6.79
CA SER A 132 5.52 -7.67 7.82
C SER A 132 4.97 -7.78 9.25
N LEU A 133 3.65 -7.86 9.41
CA LEU A 133 3.02 -8.15 10.69
C LEU A 133 3.18 -9.64 10.98
N ASN A 134 3.76 -9.98 12.12
CA ASN A 134 3.85 -11.38 12.57
C ASN A 134 2.47 -12.03 12.56
N ALA A 135 2.35 -13.21 11.96
CA ALA A 135 1.11 -14.00 11.83
C ALA A 135 0.54 -14.52 13.18
N HIS A 136 0.94 -13.95 14.32
CA HIS A 136 0.51 -14.37 15.65
C HIS A 136 -0.80 -13.72 16.12
N ALA A 137 -1.38 -12.77 15.38
CA ALA A 137 -2.58 -12.06 15.81
C ALA A 137 -3.92 -12.72 15.40
N THR A 138 -3.92 -13.76 14.57
CA THR A 138 -5.16 -14.31 13.98
C THR A 138 -5.77 -15.50 14.76
N LEU A 139 -5.34 -15.76 16.00
CA LEU A 139 -5.90 -16.85 16.81
C LEU A 139 -6.93 -16.43 17.86
N GLU A 140 -7.19 -15.13 18.05
CA GLU A 140 -8.17 -14.67 19.04
C GLU A 140 -9.14 -13.63 18.47
N ALA A 141 -10.10 -14.12 17.67
CA ALA A 141 -11.41 -13.49 17.53
C ALA A 141 -12.41 -14.56 17.09
N HIS A 142 -12.91 -15.32 18.07
CA HIS A 142 -14.15 -16.08 17.98
C HIS A 142 -15.32 -15.20 18.43
#